data_AF-A0A9D6HEA0-F1
#
_entry.id   AF-A0A9D6HEA0-F1
#
_cell.length_a   1.000
_cell.length_b   1.000
_cell.length_c   1.000
_cell.angle_alpha   90.00
_cell.angle_beta   90.00
_cell.angle_gamma   90.00
#
_symmetry.space_group_name_H-M   'P 1'
#
loop_
_entity.id
_entity.type
_entity.pdbx_description
1 polymer ?
#
loop_
_entity_poly.entity_id
_entity_poly.type
_entity_poly.pdbx_seq_one_letter_code
_entity_poly.pdbx_strand_id
1 'polypeptide(L)'
;MVATIQNTHGVSAEQWSTEVFSEYLSNNPFYSFMGANTNSIVQVKEELTKAPGDAITVQLRARLSGAGVTGATTLKGNEEDLVFYDQKLTVDTIRHAVILRGEMSQKRVAFDLRNQARDALVDWASNKMRTDIITALTDTSVGRDRTRYLYGATDANWNATHATALANVDATTDKLTTDLISRAKRKAMLEGSHRIRPFQVKQNGRVDEVFVLFAHPYAVRDLLADQSFRDVNTYLPGSVNESVMVHGQRYKGMWDGVMIFETEDMPIVEDAGASSIDVAHNVLCGAQACAIAWGKTTNYKEENDDYGHENGFAIDEIRGVEKLVFDDIDHGLVNVFTAAVAD
;
A
#
# COMPACT_ATOMS: atom_id res chain seq x y z
N MET A 1 -27.19 41.01 30.00
CA MET A 1 -25.85 40.60 29.52
C MET A 1 -26.04 39.34 28.69
N VAL A 2 -25.94 39.47 27.37
CA VAL A 2 -26.00 38.31 26.46
C VAL A 2 -24.61 37.70 26.47
N ALA A 3 -24.49 36.47 26.98
CA ALA A 3 -23.25 35.72 26.93
C ALA A 3 -22.99 35.33 25.48
N THR A 4 -22.08 36.05 24.81
CA THR A 4 -21.57 35.68 23.49
C THR A 4 -20.65 34.47 23.69
N ILE A 5 -21.14 33.28 23.31
CA ILE A 5 -20.31 32.07 23.27
C ILE A 5 -19.32 32.25 22.11
N GLN A 6 -18.01 32.26 22.42
CA GLN A 6 -16.92 32.26 21.44
C GLN A 6 -16.85 30.87 20.77
N ASN A 7 -17.62 30.66 19.70
CA ASN A 7 -17.65 29.42 18.93
C ASN A 7 -16.51 29.29 17.91
N THR A 8 -15.49 30.13 17.97
CA THR A 8 -14.46 30.22 16.92
C THR A 8 -13.34 29.19 17.05
N HIS A 9 -13.05 28.68 18.26
CA HIS A 9 -11.88 27.82 18.48
C HIS A 9 -12.13 26.32 18.23
N GLY A 10 -13.33 25.81 18.55
CA GLY A 10 -13.67 24.40 18.33
C GLY A 10 -13.80 24.07 16.83
N VAL A 11 -14.50 24.92 16.09
CA VAL A 11 -14.69 24.76 14.64
C VAL A 11 -13.39 24.97 13.88
N SER A 12 -12.52 25.89 14.31
CA SER A 12 -11.20 26.07 13.67
C SER A 12 -10.30 24.86 13.90
N ALA A 13 -10.28 24.27 15.11
CA ALA A 13 -9.49 23.07 15.39
C ALA A 13 -9.99 21.86 14.59
N GLU A 14 -11.30 21.69 14.45
CA GLU A 14 -11.89 20.66 13.59
C GLU A 14 -11.57 20.88 12.10
N GLN A 15 -11.67 22.11 11.61
CA GLN A 15 -11.29 22.47 10.24
C GLN A 15 -9.79 22.20 9.99
N TRP A 16 -8.93 22.54 10.94
CA TRP A 16 -7.50 22.29 10.86
C TRP A 16 -7.16 20.80 10.89
N SER A 17 -7.82 20.01 11.74
CA SER A 17 -7.65 18.55 11.73
C SER A 17 -8.08 17.92 10.40
N THR A 18 -9.15 18.42 9.79
CA THR A 18 -9.65 17.93 8.49
C THR A 18 -8.68 18.30 7.37
N GLU A 19 -8.14 19.52 7.40
CA GLU A 19 -7.14 19.99 6.45
C GLU A 19 -5.84 19.16 6.56
N VAL A 20 -5.31 19.02 7.78
CA VAL A 20 -4.13 18.19 8.08
C VAL A 20 -4.34 16.75 7.61
N PHE A 21 -5.52 16.16 7.85
CA PHE A 21 -5.84 14.81 7.41
C PHE A 21 -5.89 14.70 5.87
N SER A 22 -6.50 15.68 5.19
CA SER A 22 -6.55 15.69 3.73
C SER A 22 -5.18 15.87 3.08
N GLU A 23 -4.34 16.71 3.67
CA GLU A 23 -2.98 16.99 3.22
C GLU A 23 -2.09 15.75 3.39
N TYR A 24 -2.11 15.18 4.59
CA TYR A 24 -1.48 13.91 4.94
C TYR A 24 -1.82 12.79 3.94
N LEU A 25 -3.11 12.60 3.65
CA LEU A 25 -3.56 11.57 2.72
C LEU A 25 -3.11 11.88 1.29
N SER A 26 -3.22 13.14 0.85
CA SER A 26 -2.85 13.52 -0.52
C SER A 26 -1.36 13.37 -0.82
N ASN A 27 -0.50 13.55 0.19
CA ASN A 27 0.95 13.38 0.07
C ASN A 27 1.37 11.90 0.00
N ASN A 28 0.50 10.97 0.38
CA ASN A 28 0.82 9.56 0.41
C ASN A 28 0.76 8.94 -1.01
N PRO A 29 1.81 8.26 -1.49
CA PRO A 29 1.83 7.63 -2.82
C PRO A 29 0.74 6.56 -3.00
N PHE A 30 0.26 5.96 -1.92
CA PHE A 30 -0.77 4.93 -1.98
C PHE A 30 -2.19 5.49 -2.11
N TYR A 31 -2.40 6.80 -1.91
CA TYR A 31 -3.73 7.40 -1.82
C TYR A 31 -4.63 7.11 -3.02
N SER A 32 -4.07 7.14 -4.24
CA SER A 32 -4.82 6.82 -5.46
C SER A 32 -5.34 5.37 -5.54
N PHE A 33 -4.80 4.48 -4.71
CA PHE A 33 -5.17 3.06 -4.63
C PHE A 33 -6.05 2.72 -3.42
N MET A 34 -6.34 3.72 -2.59
CA MET A 34 -7.16 3.58 -1.39
C MET A 34 -8.64 3.81 -1.69
N GLY A 35 -9.50 3.04 -1.03
CA GLY A 35 -10.93 3.34 -1.02
C GLY A 35 -11.76 2.34 -0.25
N ALA A 36 -12.99 2.71 0.06
CA ALA A 36 -13.93 1.86 0.80
C ALA A 36 -14.49 0.69 -0.04
N ASN A 37 -14.27 0.72 -1.36
CA ASN A 37 -14.84 -0.25 -2.28
C ASN A 37 -14.01 -1.55 -2.34
N THR A 38 -14.68 -2.65 -2.67
CA THR A 38 -14.07 -3.97 -2.91
C THR A 38 -13.11 -4.00 -4.11
N ASN A 39 -13.07 -2.93 -4.91
CA ASN A 39 -12.17 -2.84 -6.06
C ASN A 39 -10.86 -2.10 -5.74
N SER A 40 -10.76 -1.45 -4.57
CA SER A 40 -9.54 -0.77 -4.15
C SER A 40 -8.47 -1.77 -3.75
N ILE A 41 -7.20 -1.45 -4.02
CA ILE A 41 -6.06 -2.27 -3.59
C ILE A 41 -5.98 -2.25 -2.07
N VAL A 42 -6.08 -1.05 -1.51
CA VAL A 42 -6.09 -0.80 -0.07
C VAL A 42 -7.53 -0.50 0.35
N GLN A 43 -8.13 -1.39 1.12
CA GLN A 43 -9.50 -1.22 1.61
C GLN A 43 -9.56 -0.31 2.83
N VAL A 44 -10.30 0.78 2.73
CA VAL A 44 -10.50 1.72 3.84
C VAL A 44 -11.74 1.32 4.63
N LYS A 45 -11.56 1.13 5.94
CA LYS A 45 -12.61 0.75 6.89
C LYS A 45 -12.68 1.79 8.01
N GLU A 46 -13.75 2.57 8.04
CA GLU A 46 -13.95 3.65 9.03
C GLU A 46 -15.03 3.30 10.07
N GLU A 47 -15.43 2.04 10.17
CA GLU A 47 -16.56 1.61 11.00
C GLU A 47 -16.33 1.92 12.50
N LEU A 48 -15.09 1.83 12.98
CA LEU A 48 -14.70 2.14 14.36
C LEU A 48 -14.65 3.64 14.67
N THR A 49 -14.74 4.53 13.68
CA THR A 49 -14.85 5.98 13.94
C THR A 49 -16.21 6.36 14.54
N LYS A 50 -17.23 5.51 14.36
CA LYS A 50 -18.62 5.77 14.78
C LYS A 50 -19.06 4.92 15.97
N ALA A 51 -18.40 3.80 16.22
CA ALA A 51 -18.75 2.86 17.28
C ALA A 51 -17.50 2.40 18.04
N PRO A 52 -17.58 2.24 19.38
CA PRO A 52 -16.45 1.75 20.16
C PRO A 52 -16.13 0.29 19.80
N GLY A 53 -14.85 0.01 19.63
CA GLY A 53 -14.33 -1.34 19.36
C GLY A 53 -12.80 -1.31 19.22
N ASP A 54 -12.17 -2.46 19.43
CA ASP A 54 -10.72 -2.68 19.34
C ASP A 54 -10.28 -3.28 17.99
N ALA A 55 -11.23 -3.73 17.17
CA ALA A 55 -10.95 -4.36 15.89
C ALA A 55 -12.13 -4.32 14.90
N ILE A 56 -11.82 -4.38 13.61
CA ILE A 56 -12.77 -4.57 12.51
C ILE A 56 -12.60 -5.97 11.95
N THR A 57 -13.71 -6.70 11.75
CA THR A 57 -13.67 -7.98 11.03
C THR A 57 -13.93 -7.74 9.56
N VAL A 58 -12.92 -7.96 8.71
CA VAL A 58 -13.06 -7.92 7.26
C VAL A 58 -13.56 -9.29 6.81
N GLN A 59 -14.76 -9.34 6.26
CA GLN A 59 -15.34 -10.56 5.71
C GLN A 59 -15.16 -10.58 4.18
N LEU A 60 -14.74 -11.73 3.67
CA LEU A 60 -14.69 -12.01 2.25
C LEU A 60 -15.51 -13.25 1.92
N ARG A 61 -16.36 -13.13 0.90
CA ARG A 61 -17.12 -14.26 0.36
C ARG A 61 -16.27 -15.00 -0.66
N ALA A 62 -16.11 -16.31 -0.47
CA ALA A 62 -15.46 -17.18 -1.43
C ALA A 62 -16.25 -17.23 -2.75
N ARG A 63 -15.58 -17.64 -3.82
CA ARG A 63 -16.23 -17.82 -5.12
C ARG A 63 -17.02 -19.13 -5.13
N LEU A 64 -18.20 -19.11 -5.75
CA LEU A 64 -18.98 -20.32 -6.03
C LEU A 64 -18.20 -21.26 -6.98
N SER A 65 -18.12 -22.52 -6.61
CA SER A 65 -17.35 -23.59 -7.27
C SER A 65 -18.24 -24.59 -8.02
N GLY A 66 -19.56 -24.58 -7.77
CA GLY A 66 -20.51 -25.49 -8.38
C GLY A 66 -20.65 -25.28 -9.89
N ALA A 67 -20.71 -26.39 -10.64
CA ALA A 67 -20.94 -26.38 -12.09
C ALA A 67 -22.35 -25.89 -12.49
N GLY A 68 -23.24 -25.71 -11.51
CA GLY A 68 -24.64 -25.41 -11.72
C GLY A 68 -25.43 -26.60 -12.28
N VAL A 69 -26.75 -26.44 -12.35
CA VAL A 69 -27.64 -27.41 -12.99
C VAL A 69 -28.17 -26.82 -14.30
N THR A 70 -28.20 -27.62 -15.37
CA THR A 70 -28.76 -27.21 -16.68
C THR A 70 -30.07 -27.97 -16.93
N GLY A 71 -31.02 -27.34 -17.64
CA GLY A 71 -32.30 -27.98 -18.01
C GLY A 71 -33.37 -27.91 -16.93
N ALA A 72 -34.29 -28.88 -16.91
CA ALA A 72 -35.44 -28.93 -15.99
C ALA A 72 -35.12 -29.52 -14.60
N THR A 73 -33.85 -29.64 -14.27
CA THR A 73 -33.37 -30.24 -13.02
C THR A 73 -33.69 -29.33 -11.84
N THR A 74 -34.22 -29.88 -10.75
CA THR A 74 -34.62 -29.09 -9.57
C THR A 74 -33.39 -28.50 -8.88
N LEU A 75 -33.44 -27.19 -8.62
CA LEU A 75 -32.39 -26.44 -7.91
C LEU A 75 -32.31 -26.81 -6.43
N LYS A 76 -33.46 -27.05 -5.78
CA LYS A 76 -33.54 -27.46 -4.38
C LYS A 76 -32.89 -28.84 -4.19
N GLY A 77 -31.80 -28.90 -3.42
CA GLY A 77 -30.97 -30.08 -3.21
C GLY A 77 -29.66 -30.11 -4.02
N ASN A 78 -29.50 -29.22 -5.00
CA ASN A 78 -28.23 -28.96 -5.73
C ASN A 78 -27.70 -27.55 -5.41
N GLU A 79 -28.01 -27.06 -4.20
CA GLU A 79 -27.61 -25.75 -3.71
C GLU A 79 -26.16 -25.80 -3.23
N GLU A 80 -25.39 -24.78 -3.54
CA GLU A 80 -24.04 -24.58 -3.01
C GLU A 80 -24.11 -23.62 -1.83
N ASP A 81 -23.44 -23.96 -0.72
CA ASP A 81 -23.38 -23.10 0.45
C ASP A 81 -22.38 -21.94 0.25
N LEU A 82 -22.65 -20.80 0.87
CA LEU A 82 -21.77 -19.64 0.80
C LEU A 82 -20.69 -19.75 1.88
N VAL A 83 -19.44 -19.96 1.46
CA VAL A 83 -18.29 -19.93 2.36
C VAL A 83 -17.82 -18.48 2.53
N PHE A 84 -17.66 -18.06 3.78
CA PHE A 84 -17.10 -16.77 4.17
C PHE A 84 -15.80 -16.99 4.93
N TYR A 85 -14.80 -16.18 4.62
CA TYR A 85 -13.58 -16.06 5.40
C TYR A 85 -13.58 -14.72 6.13
N ASP A 86 -13.08 -14.71 7.35
CA ASP A 86 -13.00 -13.54 8.20
C ASP A 86 -11.56 -13.31 8.67
N GLN A 87 -11.16 -12.04 8.69
CA GLN A 87 -9.90 -11.61 9.28
C GLN A 87 -10.17 -10.46 10.26
N LYS A 88 -9.64 -10.57 11.47
CA LYS A 88 -9.73 -9.54 12.50
C LYS A 88 -8.56 -8.57 12.34
N LEU A 89 -8.86 -7.33 11.95
CA LEU A 89 -7.92 -6.22 11.86
C LEU A 89 -7.96 -5.40 13.15
N THR A 90 -6.86 -5.39 13.90
CA THR A 90 -6.76 -4.65 15.17
C THR A 90 -6.33 -3.20 14.93
N VAL A 91 -6.79 -2.26 15.77
CA VAL A 91 -6.39 -0.84 15.70
C VAL A 91 -5.67 -0.41 16.96
N ASP A 92 -4.66 0.46 16.81
CA ASP A 92 -3.93 1.04 17.94
C ASP A 92 -3.69 2.54 17.74
N THR A 93 -3.33 3.21 18.83
CA THR A 93 -3.01 4.64 18.88
C THR A 93 -1.64 4.93 18.27
N ILE A 94 -1.60 5.89 17.35
CA ILE A 94 -0.38 6.42 16.74
C ILE A 94 -0.32 7.92 17.09
N ARG A 95 0.79 8.33 17.70
CA ARG A 95 0.96 9.69 18.22
C ARG A 95 2.37 10.21 18.03
N HIS A 96 2.48 11.50 17.71
CA HIS A 96 3.75 12.22 17.74
C HIS A 96 3.54 13.69 18.10
N ALA A 97 4.54 14.31 18.73
CA ALA A 97 4.46 15.69 19.20
C ALA A 97 5.81 16.41 19.08
N VAL A 98 5.74 17.72 18.84
CA VAL A 98 6.88 18.64 18.73
C VAL A 98 6.65 19.82 19.68
N ILE A 99 7.69 20.21 20.41
CA ILE A 99 7.64 21.34 21.35
C ILE A 99 8.53 22.46 20.82
N LEU A 100 7.98 23.67 20.73
CA LEU A 100 8.73 24.89 20.47
C LEU A 100 9.12 25.56 21.79
N ARG A 101 10.42 25.58 22.10
CA ARG A 101 10.95 26.17 23.33
C ARG A 101 11.39 27.63 23.13
N GLY A 102 10.89 28.51 23.99
CA GLY A 102 11.41 29.85 24.23
C GLY A 102 10.86 30.94 23.31
N GLU A 103 10.35 32.02 23.91
CA GLU A 103 9.84 33.21 23.22
C GLU A 103 10.88 33.89 22.31
N MET A 104 12.17 33.82 22.66
CA MET A 104 13.22 34.46 21.88
C MET A 104 13.47 33.73 20.54
N SER A 105 13.23 32.42 20.49
CA SER A 105 13.35 31.62 19.27
C SER A 105 12.28 32.02 18.24
N GLN A 106 11.05 32.31 18.69
CA GLN A 106 9.99 32.82 17.82
C GLN A 106 10.23 34.26 17.34
N LYS A 107 10.88 35.11 18.16
CA LYS A 107 11.21 36.49 17.76
C LYS A 107 12.48 36.63 16.91
N ARG A 108 13.42 35.67 17.00
CA ARG A 108 14.69 35.70 16.22
C ARG A 108 14.51 35.25 14.77
N VAL A 109 13.42 34.57 14.46
CA VAL A 109 13.22 33.89 13.18
C VAL A 109 12.04 34.55 12.46
N ALA A 110 12.24 35.00 11.22
CA ALA A 110 11.27 35.81 10.48
C ALA A 110 10.07 35.02 9.90
N PHE A 111 9.97 33.71 10.16
CA PHE A 111 8.90 32.83 9.69
C PHE A 111 8.10 32.23 10.85
N ASP A 112 6.86 31.82 10.57
CA ASP A 112 5.94 31.26 11.55
C ASP A 112 6.31 29.81 11.91
N LEU A 113 6.98 29.63 13.05
CA LEU A 113 7.40 28.32 13.57
C LEU A 113 6.22 27.37 13.83
N ARG A 114 4.99 27.88 13.98
CA ARG A 114 3.80 27.02 14.18
C ARG A 114 3.46 26.26 12.91
N ASN A 115 3.47 26.95 11.77
CA ASN A 115 3.21 26.32 10.48
C ASN A 115 4.30 25.29 10.15
N GLN A 116 5.57 25.57 10.47
CA GLN A 116 6.63 24.59 10.29
C GLN A 116 6.49 23.35 11.18
N ALA A 117 6.04 23.51 12.43
CA ALA A 117 5.76 22.38 13.31
C ALA A 117 4.61 21.53 12.77
N ARG A 118 3.57 22.16 12.22
CA ARG A 118 2.47 21.49 11.52
C ARG A 118 2.97 20.72 10.30
N ASP A 119 3.71 21.37 9.40
CA ASP A 119 4.22 20.75 8.17
C ASP A 119 5.10 19.53 8.47
N ALA A 120 5.97 19.64 9.48
CA ALA A 120 6.83 18.53 9.91
C ALA A 120 6.03 17.34 10.46
N LEU A 121 4.95 17.61 11.22
CA LEU A 121 4.07 16.57 11.73
C LEU A 121 3.24 15.90 10.62
N VAL A 122 2.80 16.66 9.61
CA VAL A 122 2.10 16.14 8.42
C VAL A 122 3.02 15.21 7.63
N ASP A 123 4.26 15.62 7.37
CA ASP A 123 5.26 14.80 6.68
C ASP A 123 5.57 13.51 7.47
N TRP A 124 5.78 13.62 8.78
CA TRP A 124 5.97 12.45 9.65
C TRP A 124 4.79 11.47 9.56
N ALA A 125 3.55 11.97 9.64
CA ALA A 125 2.36 11.13 9.57
C ALA A 125 2.27 10.43 8.20
N SER A 126 2.53 11.16 7.10
CA SER A 126 2.52 10.62 5.74
C SER A 126 3.55 9.48 5.58
N ASN A 127 4.78 9.72 6.04
CA ASN A 127 5.85 8.74 6.04
C ASN A 127 5.48 7.51 6.87
N LYS A 128 4.93 7.70 8.09
CA LYS A 128 4.52 6.60 8.96
C LYS A 128 3.46 5.72 8.29
N MET A 129 2.44 6.32 7.68
CA MET A 129 1.40 5.58 6.96
C MET A 129 1.95 4.77 5.79
N ARG A 130 2.83 5.39 5.00
CA ARG A 130 3.52 4.74 3.89
C ARG A 130 4.29 3.50 4.38
N THR A 131 5.10 3.65 5.42
CA THR A 131 5.84 2.53 6.01
C THR A 131 4.93 1.43 6.56
N ASP A 132 3.82 1.77 7.22
CA ASP A 132 2.88 0.78 7.75
C ASP A 132 2.19 -0.02 6.62
N ILE A 133 1.82 0.65 5.51
CA ILE A 133 1.26 -0.02 4.33
C ILE A 133 2.26 -0.97 3.70
N ILE A 134 3.50 -0.51 3.50
CA ILE A 134 4.54 -1.32 2.90
C ILE A 134 4.84 -2.53 3.79
N THR A 135 5.03 -2.31 5.08
CA THR A 135 5.28 -3.38 6.06
C THR A 135 4.16 -4.42 6.06
N ALA A 136 2.91 -3.99 5.98
CA ALA A 136 1.78 -4.91 5.89
C ALA A 136 1.79 -5.69 4.56
N LEU A 137 2.02 -5.03 3.43
CA LEU A 137 2.06 -5.67 2.11
C LEU A 137 3.24 -6.65 1.95
N THR A 138 4.35 -6.40 2.64
CA THR A 138 5.57 -7.19 2.55
C THR A 138 5.76 -8.16 3.71
N ASP A 139 4.75 -8.31 4.58
CA ASP A 139 4.78 -9.34 5.61
C ASP A 139 4.81 -10.73 4.97
N THR A 140 5.82 -11.53 5.28
CA THR A 140 5.99 -12.89 4.76
C THR A 140 5.70 -13.97 5.82
N SER A 141 5.32 -13.56 7.03
CA SER A 141 5.09 -14.48 8.16
C SER A 141 3.77 -15.25 8.06
N VAL A 142 2.80 -14.72 7.32
CA VAL A 142 1.47 -15.32 7.08
C VAL A 142 1.16 -15.36 5.59
N GLY A 143 0.14 -16.09 5.16
CA GLY A 143 -0.36 -16.03 3.78
C GLY A 143 0.54 -16.70 2.72
N ARG A 144 1.61 -17.37 3.16
CA ARG A 144 2.68 -17.85 2.27
C ARG A 144 2.30 -19.14 1.56
N ASP A 145 1.90 -19.00 0.30
CA ASP A 145 1.60 -20.11 -0.60
C ASP A 145 2.34 -19.98 -1.94
N ARG A 146 2.61 -21.13 -2.58
CA ARG A 146 3.30 -21.17 -3.88
C ARG A 146 2.61 -20.26 -4.89
N THR A 147 1.29 -20.20 -4.92
CA THR A 147 0.52 -19.44 -5.92
C THR A 147 0.60 -17.93 -5.74
N ARG A 148 1.22 -17.45 -4.64
CA ARG A 148 1.34 -16.03 -4.27
C ARG A 148 2.76 -15.51 -4.19
N TYR A 149 3.75 -16.35 -4.49
CA TYR A 149 5.15 -16.03 -4.31
C TYR A 149 5.96 -16.40 -5.53
N LEU A 150 6.76 -15.47 -6.04
CA LEU A 150 7.67 -15.68 -7.15
C LEU A 150 9.08 -15.27 -6.73
N TYR A 151 10.04 -16.17 -6.92
CA TYR A 151 11.45 -15.95 -6.59
C TYR A 151 12.26 -15.94 -7.89
N GLY A 152 12.63 -14.77 -8.36
CA GLY A 152 13.38 -14.63 -9.60
C GLY A 152 12.65 -15.11 -10.86
N ALA A 153 13.42 -15.39 -11.90
CA ALA A 153 13.00 -15.63 -13.27
C ALA A 153 12.21 -16.91 -13.49
N THR A 154 12.13 -17.83 -12.51
CA THR A 154 11.41 -19.11 -12.65
C THR A 154 10.59 -19.48 -11.42
N ASP A 155 9.45 -20.16 -11.64
CA ASP A 155 8.62 -20.68 -10.55
C ASP A 155 9.27 -21.90 -9.87
N ALA A 156 10.24 -22.51 -10.54
CA ALA A 156 11.02 -23.61 -10.00
C ALA A 156 11.86 -23.21 -8.78
N ASN A 157 12.13 -21.91 -8.58
CA ASN A 157 12.86 -21.40 -7.43
C ASN A 157 12.01 -21.43 -6.14
N TRP A 158 10.71 -21.73 -6.24
CA TRP A 158 9.86 -21.92 -5.08
C TRP A 158 10.36 -23.06 -4.17
N ASN A 159 10.38 -22.80 -2.87
CA ASN A 159 10.60 -23.80 -1.84
C ASN A 159 9.62 -23.57 -0.68
N ALA A 160 9.19 -24.63 -0.01
CA ALA A 160 8.33 -24.52 1.17
C ALA A 160 9.00 -23.72 2.31
N THR A 161 10.32 -23.62 2.35
CA THR A 161 11.09 -22.78 3.27
C THR A 161 11.50 -21.46 2.59
N HIS A 162 11.13 -20.33 3.19
CA HIS A 162 11.35 -18.99 2.59
C HIS A 162 12.82 -18.68 2.33
N ALA A 163 13.67 -18.91 3.33
CA ALA A 163 15.11 -18.67 3.21
C ALA A 163 15.75 -19.52 2.10
N THR A 164 15.30 -20.77 1.93
CA THR A 164 15.80 -21.64 0.85
C THR A 164 15.33 -21.17 -0.53
N ALA A 165 14.14 -20.59 -0.64
CA ALA A 165 13.66 -20.02 -1.89
C ALA A 165 14.41 -18.74 -2.26
N LEU A 166 14.72 -17.89 -1.27
CA LEU A 166 15.55 -16.69 -1.47
C LEU A 166 16.95 -17.04 -1.94
N ALA A 167 17.55 -18.10 -1.38
CA ALA A 167 18.89 -18.56 -1.77
C ALA A 167 18.99 -19.05 -3.23
N ASN A 168 17.86 -19.27 -3.92
CA ASN A 168 17.82 -19.58 -5.34
C ASN A 168 17.86 -18.34 -6.24
N VAL A 169 17.68 -17.13 -5.68
CA VAL A 169 17.69 -15.86 -6.43
C VAL A 169 19.12 -15.46 -6.73
N ASP A 170 19.51 -15.40 -8.01
CA ASP A 170 20.86 -15.03 -8.46
C ASP A 170 20.95 -13.63 -9.08
N ALA A 171 22.18 -13.08 -9.13
CA ALA A 171 22.43 -11.72 -9.64
C ALA A 171 22.39 -11.60 -11.17
N THR A 172 22.35 -12.72 -11.90
CA THR A 172 22.54 -12.75 -13.36
C THR A 172 21.20 -12.76 -14.08
N THR A 173 20.31 -13.67 -13.67
CA THR A 173 19.07 -14.02 -14.33
C THR A 173 17.86 -13.50 -13.57
N ASP A 174 17.92 -13.48 -12.23
CA ASP A 174 16.75 -13.21 -11.37
C ASP A 174 16.50 -11.71 -11.13
N LYS A 175 16.67 -10.92 -12.20
CA LYS A 175 16.41 -9.49 -12.23
C LYS A 175 14.94 -9.20 -12.54
N LEU A 176 14.48 -7.99 -12.19
CA LEU A 176 13.17 -7.53 -12.62
C LEU A 176 13.17 -7.28 -14.12
N THR A 177 12.48 -8.14 -14.87
CA THR A 177 12.37 -8.07 -16.34
C THR A 177 10.91 -8.04 -16.77
N THR A 178 10.66 -7.64 -18.01
CA THR A 178 9.32 -7.66 -18.61
C THR A 178 8.68 -9.05 -18.61
N ASP A 179 9.46 -10.11 -18.86
CA ASP A 179 8.95 -11.49 -18.78
C ASP A 179 8.54 -11.86 -17.33
N LEU A 180 9.35 -11.49 -16.34
CA LEU A 180 9.02 -11.72 -14.93
C LEU A 180 7.71 -11.04 -14.53
N ILE A 181 7.46 -9.81 -15.00
CA ILE A 181 6.22 -9.07 -14.75
C ILE A 181 5.02 -9.81 -15.38
N SER A 182 5.14 -10.21 -16.65
CA SER A 182 4.11 -11.00 -17.33
C SER A 182 3.87 -12.37 -16.67
N ARG A 183 4.90 -12.99 -16.08
CA ARG A 183 4.77 -14.22 -15.29
C ARG A 183 4.04 -13.98 -13.97
N ALA A 184 4.40 -12.92 -13.23
CA ALA A 184 3.73 -12.55 -11.99
C ALA A 184 2.22 -12.27 -12.22
N LYS A 185 1.89 -11.57 -13.31
CA LYS A 185 0.49 -11.36 -13.73
C LYS A 185 -0.23 -12.68 -14.05
N ARG A 186 0.37 -13.55 -14.86
CA ARG A 186 -0.24 -14.86 -15.19
C ARG A 186 -0.49 -15.68 -13.94
N LYS A 187 0.44 -15.64 -12.99
CA LYS A 187 0.31 -16.29 -11.69
C LYS A 187 -0.89 -15.76 -10.90
N ALA A 188 -1.01 -14.43 -10.79
CA ALA A 188 -2.15 -13.78 -10.15
C ALA A 188 -3.52 -14.17 -10.77
N MET A 189 -3.56 -14.36 -12.09
CA MET A 189 -4.80 -14.65 -12.84
C MET A 189 -5.18 -16.13 -12.89
N LEU A 190 -4.20 -17.03 -12.91
CA LEU A 190 -4.42 -18.43 -13.26
C LEU A 190 -4.18 -19.39 -12.09
N GLU A 191 -3.35 -19.02 -11.12
CA GLU A 191 -2.93 -19.91 -10.04
C GLU A 191 -3.71 -19.70 -8.74
N GLY A 192 -3.95 -20.81 -8.04
CA GLY A 192 -4.71 -20.86 -6.79
C GLY A 192 -6.19 -21.17 -6.98
N SER A 193 -6.83 -21.57 -5.88
CA SER A 193 -8.28 -21.76 -5.79
C SER A 193 -9.03 -20.43 -5.97
N HIS A 194 -8.41 -19.34 -5.55
CA HIS A 194 -8.92 -17.98 -5.65
C HIS A 194 -8.08 -17.18 -6.64
N ARG A 195 -8.72 -16.51 -7.60
CA ARG A 195 -8.02 -15.64 -8.56
C ARG A 195 -7.92 -14.23 -8.00
N ILE A 196 -6.78 -13.58 -8.18
CA ILE A 196 -6.60 -12.19 -7.78
C ILE A 196 -7.39 -11.31 -8.74
N ARG A 197 -8.26 -10.47 -8.19
CA ARG A 197 -9.05 -9.53 -8.98
C ARG A 197 -8.19 -8.32 -9.35
N PRO A 198 -8.13 -7.91 -10.63
CA PRO A 198 -7.40 -6.71 -11.01
C PRO A 198 -8.02 -5.44 -10.39
N PHE A 199 -7.20 -4.41 -10.21
CA PHE A 199 -7.66 -3.06 -9.90
C PHE A 199 -8.33 -2.47 -11.14
N GLN A 200 -9.44 -1.76 -10.94
CA GLN A 200 -10.21 -1.19 -12.05
C GLN A 200 -9.97 0.31 -12.13
N VAL A 201 -9.24 0.75 -13.17
CA VAL A 201 -9.06 2.16 -13.48
C VAL A 201 -10.17 2.59 -14.44
N LYS A 202 -10.92 3.61 -14.05
CA LYS A 202 -11.92 4.23 -14.93
C LYS A 202 -11.29 5.41 -15.64
N GLN A 203 -10.99 5.26 -16.93
CA GLN A 203 -10.59 6.38 -17.78
C GLN A 203 -11.57 6.53 -18.95
N ASN A 204 -12.06 7.75 -19.15
CA ASN A 204 -12.86 8.13 -20.31
C ASN A 204 -14.05 7.20 -20.64
N GLY A 205 -14.75 6.72 -19.59
CA GLY A 205 -15.90 5.81 -19.73
C GLY A 205 -15.55 4.35 -20.01
N ARG A 206 -14.26 3.99 -20.12
CA ARG A 206 -13.77 2.62 -20.19
C ARG A 206 -13.26 2.18 -18.82
N VAL A 207 -13.47 0.91 -18.51
CA VAL A 207 -12.96 0.25 -17.31
C VAL A 207 -11.80 -0.60 -17.74
N ASP A 208 -10.59 -0.16 -17.42
CA ASP A 208 -9.37 -0.91 -17.69
C ASP A 208 -8.99 -1.69 -16.44
N GLU A 209 -8.77 -2.99 -16.61
CA GLU A 209 -8.35 -3.90 -15.56
C GLU A 209 -6.83 -3.98 -15.54
N VAL A 210 -6.24 -3.47 -14.45
CA VAL A 210 -4.79 -3.36 -14.29
C VAL A 210 -4.35 -3.94 -12.96
N PHE A 211 -3.13 -4.46 -12.93
CA PHE A 211 -2.42 -4.75 -11.68
C PHE A 211 -1.43 -3.63 -11.37
N VAL A 212 -1.03 -3.49 -10.12
CA VAL A 212 -0.05 -2.47 -9.71
C VAL A 212 1.14 -3.14 -9.08
N LEU A 213 2.33 -2.96 -9.64
CA LEU A 213 3.58 -3.45 -9.10
C LEU A 213 4.28 -2.32 -8.34
N PHE A 214 4.48 -2.51 -7.04
CA PHE A 214 5.36 -1.68 -6.23
C PHE A 214 6.74 -2.33 -6.17
N ALA A 215 7.75 -1.66 -6.70
CA ALA A 215 9.09 -2.19 -6.84
C ALA A 215 10.15 -1.29 -6.21
N HIS A 216 11.20 -1.92 -5.67
CA HIS A 216 12.36 -1.23 -5.12
C HIS A 216 13.19 -0.55 -6.24
N PRO A 217 13.83 0.61 -5.99
CA PRO A 217 14.67 1.31 -6.96
C PRO A 217 15.71 0.43 -7.67
N TYR A 218 16.41 -0.47 -6.95
CA TYR A 218 17.38 -1.39 -7.58
C TYR A 218 16.74 -2.38 -8.55
N ALA A 219 15.53 -2.85 -8.26
CA ALA A 219 14.80 -3.71 -9.19
C ALA A 219 14.34 -2.90 -10.42
N VAL A 220 13.89 -1.66 -10.21
CA VAL A 220 13.49 -0.75 -11.30
C VAL A 220 14.68 -0.37 -12.19
N ARG A 221 15.88 -0.19 -11.65
CA ARG A 221 17.11 0.00 -12.42
C ARG A 221 17.29 -1.11 -13.45
N ASP A 222 17.18 -2.36 -13.02
CA ASP A 222 17.33 -3.52 -13.90
C ASP A 222 16.22 -3.59 -14.96
N LEU A 223 14.99 -3.23 -14.59
CA LEU A 223 13.87 -3.13 -15.54
C LEU A 223 14.08 -2.05 -16.60
N LEU A 224 14.63 -0.89 -16.22
CA LEU A 224 14.93 0.19 -17.15
C LEU A 224 16.05 -0.19 -18.15
N ALA A 225 16.90 -1.15 -17.79
CA ALA A 225 17.89 -1.71 -18.68
C ALA A 225 17.32 -2.75 -19.66
N ASP A 226 16.14 -3.33 -19.39
CA ASP A 226 15.48 -4.30 -20.26
C ASP A 226 15.08 -3.67 -21.61
N GLN A 227 15.57 -4.26 -22.70
CA GLN A 227 15.35 -3.78 -24.06
C GLN A 227 13.85 -3.70 -24.39
N SER A 228 13.07 -4.71 -23.99
CA SER A 228 11.63 -4.74 -24.31
C SER A 228 10.87 -3.60 -23.65
N PHE A 229 11.27 -3.24 -22.43
CA PHE A 229 10.68 -2.13 -21.69
C PHE A 229 11.05 -0.78 -22.33
N ARG A 230 12.31 -0.62 -22.73
CA ARG A 230 12.80 0.59 -23.40
C ARG A 230 12.14 0.80 -24.76
N ASP A 231 11.94 -0.27 -25.52
CA ASP A 231 11.31 -0.20 -26.84
C ASP A 231 9.88 0.31 -26.73
N VAL A 232 9.07 -0.23 -25.80
CA VAL A 232 7.69 0.25 -25.59
C VAL A 232 7.66 1.73 -25.22
N ASN A 233 8.52 2.16 -24.30
CA ASN A 233 8.57 3.57 -23.88
C ASN A 233 9.14 4.51 -24.95
N THR A 234 9.93 4.00 -25.91
CA THR A 234 10.48 4.80 -27.02
C THR A 234 9.50 4.92 -28.18
N TYR A 235 8.76 3.84 -28.48
CA TYR A 235 7.85 3.80 -29.64
C TYR A 235 6.44 4.30 -29.32
N LEU A 236 6.04 4.37 -28.04
CA LEU A 236 4.79 5.03 -27.66
C LEU A 236 4.91 6.55 -27.85
N PRO A 237 3.99 7.19 -28.59
CA PRO A 237 4.02 8.63 -28.78
C PRO A 237 3.63 9.33 -27.47
N GLY A 238 4.63 9.78 -26.72
CA GLY A 238 4.47 10.61 -25.51
C GLY A 238 5.14 11.97 -25.67
N SER A 239 4.65 12.97 -24.94
CA SER A 239 5.41 14.21 -24.76
C SER A 239 6.70 13.91 -23.99
N VAL A 240 7.77 14.69 -24.19
CA VAL A 240 9.01 14.55 -23.39
C VAL A 240 8.68 14.59 -21.89
N ASN A 241 7.73 15.43 -21.50
CA ASN A 241 7.24 15.60 -20.11
C ASN A 241 6.60 14.35 -19.49
N GLU A 242 6.19 13.39 -20.32
CA GLU A 242 5.56 12.12 -19.93
C GLU A 242 6.52 10.94 -20.07
N SER A 243 7.73 11.18 -20.56
CA SER A 243 8.73 10.14 -20.74
C SER A 243 9.32 9.71 -19.40
N VAL A 244 9.04 8.47 -19.04
CA VAL A 244 9.59 7.80 -17.85
C VAL A 244 11.12 7.78 -17.87
N MET A 245 11.72 7.67 -19.06
CA MET A 245 13.18 7.54 -19.20
C MET A 245 13.91 8.87 -18.98
N VAL A 246 13.19 10.00 -19.02
CA VAL A 246 13.76 11.35 -18.92
C VAL A 246 13.40 12.03 -17.60
N HIS A 247 12.22 11.75 -17.06
CA HIS A 247 11.74 12.37 -15.81
C HIS A 247 11.78 11.39 -14.63
N GLY A 248 12.18 11.89 -13.45
CA GLY A 248 12.22 11.15 -12.18
C GLY A 248 10.84 10.89 -11.56
N GLN A 249 9.84 10.53 -12.37
CA GLN A 249 8.50 10.21 -11.89
C GLN A 249 8.49 8.87 -11.13
N ARG A 250 7.65 8.76 -10.09
CA ARG A 250 7.44 7.50 -9.34
C ARG A 250 6.80 6.42 -10.21
N TYR A 251 5.88 6.81 -11.07
CA TYR A 251 5.29 5.92 -12.06
C TYR A 251 6.27 5.68 -13.21
N LYS A 252 6.58 4.41 -13.47
CA LYS A 252 7.53 4.00 -14.51
C LYS A 252 6.90 3.52 -15.81
N GLY A 253 5.58 3.52 -15.90
CA GLY A 253 4.87 3.07 -17.09
C GLY A 253 4.14 1.75 -16.90
N MET A 254 3.65 1.19 -18.01
CA MET A 254 2.90 -0.06 -18.01
C MET A 254 3.59 -1.12 -18.85
N TRP A 255 3.47 -2.37 -18.40
CA TRP A 255 3.80 -3.54 -19.20
C TRP A 255 2.72 -4.60 -19.00
N ASP A 256 2.18 -5.15 -20.09
CA ASP A 256 1.19 -6.24 -20.05
C ASP A 256 0.04 -5.97 -19.04
N GLY A 257 -0.54 -4.77 -19.02
CA GLY A 257 -1.63 -4.41 -18.08
C GLY A 257 -1.22 -4.33 -16.61
N VAL A 258 0.08 -4.24 -16.31
CA VAL A 258 0.62 -3.96 -14.98
C VAL A 258 1.18 -2.54 -14.98
N MET A 259 0.70 -1.69 -14.05
CA MET A 259 1.27 -0.37 -13.76
C MET A 259 2.43 -0.51 -12.80
N ILE A 260 3.56 0.12 -13.09
CA ILE A 260 4.80 -0.05 -12.32
C ILE A 260 5.10 1.24 -11.56
N PHE A 261 5.26 1.12 -10.24
CA PHE A 261 5.59 2.22 -9.35
C PHE A 261 6.91 1.92 -8.63
N GLU A 262 7.87 2.84 -8.77
CA GLU A 262 9.07 2.85 -7.95
C GLU A 262 8.71 3.37 -6.56
N THR A 263 9.06 2.60 -5.53
CA THR A 263 8.82 2.94 -4.12
C THR A 263 10.09 2.70 -3.34
N GLU A 264 10.67 3.79 -2.79
CA GLU A 264 11.98 3.79 -2.14
C GLU A 264 12.03 2.97 -0.83
N ASP A 265 10.91 2.83 -0.12
CA ASP A 265 10.88 2.11 1.16
C ASP A 265 10.54 0.62 1.03
N MET A 266 10.50 0.07 -0.20
CA MET A 266 10.33 -1.38 -0.36
C MET A 266 11.51 -2.12 0.29
N PRO A 267 11.28 -3.21 1.02
CA PRO A 267 12.34 -3.82 1.81
C PRO A 267 13.32 -4.61 0.94
N ILE A 268 14.57 -4.61 1.39
CA ILE A 268 15.63 -5.50 0.93
C ILE A 268 15.81 -6.58 1.98
N VAL A 269 15.92 -7.83 1.54
CA VAL A 269 16.38 -8.94 2.38
C VAL A 269 17.87 -9.08 2.13
N GLU A 270 18.66 -8.59 3.08
CA GLU A 270 20.12 -8.57 3.03
C GLU A 270 20.69 -10.00 3.01
N ASP A 271 21.75 -10.22 2.22
CA ASP A 271 22.54 -11.47 2.15
C ASP A 271 21.72 -12.76 1.88
N ALA A 272 20.48 -12.65 1.40
CA ALA A 272 19.55 -13.78 1.31
C ALA A 272 19.61 -14.54 -0.02
N GLY A 273 20.12 -13.90 -1.07
CA GLY A 273 20.23 -14.48 -2.40
C GLY A 273 21.43 -15.41 -2.57
N ALA A 274 21.51 -16.05 -3.74
CA ALA A 274 22.64 -16.87 -4.12
C ALA A 274 23.95 -16.07 -4.05
N SER A 275 24.98 -16.64 -3.43
CA SER A 275 26.25 -15.94 -3.16
C SER A 275 26.12 -14.71 -2.24
N SER A 276 25.15 -14.72 -1.31
CA SER A 276 24.93 -13.65 -0.34
C SER A 276 24.69 -12.29 -0.99
N ILE A 277 23.84 -12.28 -2.02
CA ILE A 277 23.38 -11.04 -2.62
C ILE A 277 22.12 -10.55 -1.93
N ASP A 278 21.92 -9.24 -1.99
CA ASP A 278 20.69 -8.59 -1.55
C ASP A 278 19.53 -8.90 -2.50
N VAL A 279 18.35 -9.13 -1.92
CA VAL A 279 17.12 -9.45 -2.65
C VAL A 279 16.06 -8.41 -2.35
N ALA A 280 15.56 -7.71 -3.37
CA ALA A 280 14.44 -6.79 -3.23
C ALA A 280 13.13 -7.55 -3.15
N HIS A 281 12.28 -7.15 -2.20
CA HIS A 281 10.90 -7.61 -2.11
C HIS A 281 10.00 -6.62 -2.84
N ASN A 282 9.52 -7.01 -4.01
CA ASN A 282 8.52 -6.26 -4.77
C ASN A 282 7.14 -6.91 -4.60
N VAL A 283 6.07 -6.14 -4.72
CA VAL A 283 4.71 -6.67 -4.54
C VAL A 283 3.83 -6.27 -5.71
N LEU A 284 3.27 -7.28 -6.39
CA LEU A 284 2.23 -7.09 -7.40
C LEU A 284 0.87 -7.14 -6.72
N CYS A 285 0.17 -6.02 -6.69
CA CYS A 285 -1.12 -5.87 -6.06
C CYS A 285 -2.27 -5.87 -7.09
N GLY A 286 -3.34 -6.59 -6.75
CA GLY A 286 -4.67 -6.43 -7.29
C GLY A 286 -5.60 -5.79 -6.26
N ALA A 287 -6.91 -5.91 -6.47
CA ALA A 287 -7.91 -5.45 -5.52
C ALA A 287 -7.84 -6.26 -4.21
N GLN A 288 -8.10 -5.57 -3.09
CA GLN A 288 -8.11 -6.15 -1.74
C GLN A 288 -6.81 -6.85 -1.35
N ALA A 289 -5.67 -6.18 -1.56
CA ALA A 289 -4.35 -6.65 -1.13
C ALA A 289 -4.14 -6.42 0.37
N CYS A 290 -4.53 -5.25 0.88
CA CYS A 290 -4.49 -4.91 2.30
C CYS A 290 -5.72 -4.10 2.73
N ALA A 291 -5.89 -3.99 4.04
CA ALA A 291 -6.94 -3.19 4.66
C ALA A 291 -6.36 -2.22 5.68
N ILE A 292 -6.94 -1.03 5.74
CA ILE A 292 -6.66 -0.03 6.74
C ILE A 292 -7.95 0.26 7.49
N ALA A 293 -7.89 0.11 8.81
CA ALA A 293 -8.97 0.43 9.72
C ALA A 293 -8.65 1.73 10.45
N TRP A 294 -9.59 2.67 10.45
CA TRP A 294 -9.55 3.86 11.28
C TRP A 294 -10.54 3.72 12.44
N GLY A 295 -10.00 3.80 13.67
CA GLY A 295 -10.79 4.02 14.88
C GLY A 295 -10.96 5.49 15.21
N LYS A 296 -10.04 6.35 14.75
CA LYS A 296 -10.08 7.79 14.92
C LYS A 296 -9.23 8.43 13.85
N THR A 297 -9.81 9.36 13.08
CA THR A 297 -9.07 10.15 12.09
C THR A 297 -8.02 11.02 12.75
N THR A 298 -6.99 11.39 11.99
CA THR A 298 -5.89 12.25 12.44
C THR A 298 -6.43 13.53 13.06
N ASN A 299 -6.12 13.74 14.33
CA ASN A 299 -6.49 14.94 15.07
C ASN A 299 -5.24 15.72 15.45
N TYR A 300 -5.24 17.01 15.13
CA TYR A 300 -4.18 17.93 15.46
C TYR A 300 -4.52 18.68 16.75
N LYS A 301 -3.59 18.72 17.68
CA LYS A 301 -3.76 19.32 19.01
C LYS A 301 -2.65 20.32 19.26
N GLU A 302 -3.02 21.46 19.83
CA GLU A 302 -2.08 22.46 20.34
C GLU A 302 -2.27 22.60 21.84
N GLU A 303 -1.17 22.63 22.58
CA GLU A 303 -1.18 22.87 24.03
C GLU A 303 -0.09 23.88 24.37
N ASN A 304 -0.46 24.89 25.17
CA ASN A 304 0.48 25.88 25.67
C ASN A 304 0.88 25.46 27.09
N ASP A 305 2.17 25.31 27.33
CA ASP A 305 2.74 24.99 28.63
C ASP A 305 3.55 26.19 29.16
N ASP A 306 3.86 26.17 30.46
CA ASP A 306 4.62 27.20 31.18
C ASP A 306 4.13 28.63 30.89
N TYR A 307 2.84 28.88 31.13
CA TYR A 307 2.19 30.19 30.91
C TYR A 307 2.33 30.73 29.47
N GLY A 308 2.51 29.85 28.48
CA GLY A 308 2.67 30.23 27.07
C GLY A 308 4.12 30.46 26.64
N HIS A 309 5.09 30.10 27.50
CA HIS A 309 6.51 30.12 27.14
C HIS A 309 6.90 28.97 26.21
N GLU A 310 6.19 27.84 26.30
CA GLU A 310 6.33 26.69 25.43
C GLU A 310 5.01 26.38 24.72
N ASN A 311 5.08 26.15 23.41
CA ASN A 311 3.92 25.70 22.62
C ASN A 311 4.21 24.29 22.10
N GLY A 312 3.37 23.33 22.49
CA GLY A 312 3.40 21.95 22.02
C GLY A 312 2.36 21.71 20.92
N PHE A 313 2.76 20.95 19.92
CA PHE A 313 1.91 20.52 18.80
C PHE A 313 1.93 19.01 18.73
N ALA A 314 0.77 18.38 18.56
CA ALA A 314 0.65 16.93 18.53
C ALA A 314 -0.32 16.45 17.45
N ILE A 315 -0.01 15.30 16.87
CA ILE A 315 -0.92 14.52 16.03
C ILE A 315 -1.29 13.22 16.78
N ASP A 316 -2.57 12.87 16.70
CA ASP A 316 -3.16 11.70 17.33
C ASP A 316 -4.14 11.01 16.37
N GLU A 317 -3.87 9.76 16.03
CA GLU A 317 -4.65 8.91 15.13
C GLU A 317 -4.85 7.53 15.78
N ILE A 318 -5.97 6.85 15.50
CA ILE A 318 -6.15 5.43 15.83
C ILE A 318 -6.33 4.68 14.52
N ARG A 319 -5.35 3.85 14.17
CA ARG A 319 -5.29 3.15 12.88
C ARG A 319 -4.68 1.76 13.04
N GLY A 320 -5.11 0.84 12.19
CA GLY A 320 -4.53 -0.48 12.00
C GLY A 320 -4.35 -0.77 10.53
N VAL A 321 -3.25 -1.44 10.16
CA VAL A 321 -2.98 -1.86 8.78
C VAL A 321 -2.53 -3.31 8.79
N GLU A 322 -3.23 -4.15 8.03
CA GLU A 322 -2.82 -5.54 7.81
C GLU A 322 -3.06 -5.92 6.34
N LYS A 323 -2.23 -6.83 5.83
CA LYS A 323 -2.55 -7.48 4.56
C LYS A 323 -3.72 -8.44 4.72
N LEU A 324 -4.45 -8.65 3.62
CA LEU A 324 -5.60 -9.54 3.62
C LEU A 324 -5.17 -10.96 3.26
N VAL A 325 -5.41 -11.88 4.20
CA VAL A 325 -5.12 -13.30 4.10
C VAL A 325 -6.43 -14.06 4.32
N PHE A 326 -6.74 -14.99 3.42
CA PHE A 326 -7.90 -15.86 3.58
C PHE A 326 -7.46 -17.30 3.36
N ASP A 327 -7.89 -18.20 4.25
CA ASP A 327 -7.49 -19.61 4.24
C ASP A 327 -5.95 -19.78 4.22
N ASP A 328 -5.25 -18.97 5.04
CA ASP A 328 -3.79 -18.91 5.13
C ASP A 328 -3.05 -18.59 3.81
N ILE A 329 -3.75 -18.02 2.82
CA ILE A 329 -3.21 -17.62 1.52
C ILE A 329 -3.40 -16.11 1.31
N ASP A 330 -2.36 -15.43 0.84
CA ASP A 330 -2.45 -14.01 0.45
C ASP A 330 -3.55 -13.79 -0.60
N HIS A 331 -4.47 -12.85 -0.34
CA HIS A 331 -5.66 -12.71 -1.16
C HIS A 331 -5.43 -11.88 -2.43
N GLY A 332 -4.93 -10.65 -2.24
CA GLY A 332 -4.92 -9.63 -3.29
C GLY A 332 -3.54 -9.30 -3.85
N LEU A 333 -2.51 -10.07 -3.54
CA LEU A 333 -1.12 -9.74 -3.92
C LEU A 333 -0.31 -10.96 -4.35
N VAL A 334 0.74 -10.72 -5.13
CA VAL A 334 1.81 -11.67 -5.43
C VAL A 334 3.13 -11.04 -4.98
N ASN A 335 3.84 -11.72 -4.09
CA ASN A 335 5.18 -11.35 -3.66
C ASN A 335 6.19 -11.74 -4.74
N VAL A 336 7.03 -10.79 -5.14
CA VAL A 336 7.99 -10.94 -6.22
C VAL A 336 9.37 -10.56 -5.71
N PHE A 337 10.22 -11.57 -5.51
CA PHE A 337 11.60 -11.39 -5.06
C PHE A 337 12.55 -11.35 -6.24
N THR A 338 13.37 -10.30 -6.34
CA THR A 338 14.34 -10.11 -7.41
C THR A 338 15.70 -9.72 -6.85
N ALA A 339 16.77 -9.99 -7.58
CA ALA A 339 18.10 -9.50 -7.22
C ALA A 339 18.11 -7.97 -7.07
N ALA A 340 18.85 -7.49 -6.07
CA ALA A 340 18.97 -6.08 -5.73
C ALA A 340 20.42 -5.70 -5.41
N VAL A 341 21.36 -6.26 -6.20
CA VAL A 341 22.79 -5.99 -6.04
C VAL A 341 23.05 -4.49 -6.17
N ALA A 342 23.74 -3.93 -5.17
CA ALA A 342 24.20 -2.54 -5.16
C ALA A 342 25.16 -2.25 -6.33
N ASP A 343 25.27 -0.97 -6.71
CA ASP A 343 26.10 -0.50 -7.83
C ASP A 343 27.62 -0.58 -7.58
#